data_AF-A0A7J3MLD2-F1
#
_entry.id   AF-A0A7J3MLD2-F1
#
_cell.length_a   1.000
_cell.length_b   1.000
_cell.length_c   1.000
_cell.angle_alpha   90.00
_cell.angle_beta   90.00
_cell.angle_gamma   90.00
#
_symmetry.space_group_name_H-M   'P 1'
#
loop_
_entity.id
_entity.type
_entity.pdbx_description
1 polymer ?
#
loop_
_entity_poly.entity_id
_entity_poly.type
_entity_poly.pdbx_seq_one_letter_code
_entity_poly.pdbx_strand_id
1 'polypeptide(L)'
;MGIVRVLALTTLVLTLVSPIITARSQRIFFVGLNMVVEFTDGGIARVTLKQHPFNINGSSLISDEDIVEEIINEEEATINLMLLFFTSNPTKTKYSIISHTYFDPGEEVLSNTGIPGAMEKFRGALILIVDIFLNSTSGFLKLGEDTYQVSITDYFTLRSPESWIDVMEVRFTGNVELLNFSVEPAWAKPPSAIERNCLKWVNLNEVEAPDSYILTLRIPGVVFSKPTRSLKATVSEAFLNADSTLRLKIRNIGFEEGFFIVSVSEPCCEQSRKVFLKPSEECWLKFPLHASEGERVTVKIFGEGDKLLEEPVLLKTKRSEWMFFFMLGLSGIVLTILGAICISMAVLKSRKPPPSIAEPSETSIQNQVTEEETGTSFL
;
A
#
# COMPACT_ATOMS: atom_id res chain seq x y z
N MET A 1 5.50 -10.50 -54.06
CA MET A 1 6.18 -9.42 -53.29
C MET A 1 6.67 -10.06 -52.01
N GLY A 2 8.00 -10.16 -51.79
CA GLY A 2 8.55 -11.00 -50.73
C GLY A 2 8.17 -10.51 -49.33
N ILE A 3 7.99 -11.45 -48.39
CA ILE A 3 7.65 -11.21 -46.97
C ILE A 3 8.53 -10.12 -46.35
N VAL A 4 9.80 -10.04 -46.75
CA VAL A 4 10.76 -9.02 -46.32
C VAL A 4 10.33 -7.59 -46.69
N ARG A 5 9.71 -7.38 -47.86
CA ARG A 5 9.24 -6.06 -48.30
C ARG A 5 7.97 -5.64 -47.57
N VAL A 6 7.11 -6.58 -47.22
CA VAL A 6 5.91 -6.31 -46.41
C VAL A 6 6.33 -5.93 -44.99
N LEU A 7 7.26 -6.68 -44.39
CA LEU A 7 7.84 -6.36 -43.07
C LEU A 7 8.56 -5.00 -43.05
N ALA A 8 9.35 -4.69 -44.07
CA ALA A 8 10.01 -3.38 -44.16
C ALA A 8 9.01 -2.23 -44.25
N LEU A 9 7.91 -2.42 -45.00
CA LEU A 9 6.87 -1.43 -45.15
C LEU A 9 6.04 -1.26 -43.87
N THR A 10 5.67 -2.35 -43.18
CA THR A 10 4.98 -2.25 -41.89
C THR A 10 5.85 -1.61 -40.82
N THR A 11 7.14 -1.94 -40.75
CA THR A 11 8.06 -1.29 -39.79
C THR A 11 8.21 0.20 -40.10
N LEU A 12 8.31 0.59 -41.37
CA LEU A 12 8.41 2.00 -41.79
C LEU A 12 7.10 2.77 -41.51
N VAL A 13 5.95 2.14 -41.72
CA VAL A 13 4.64 2.73 -41.39
C VAL A 13 4.47 2.83 -39.88
N LEU A 14 4.89 1.83 -39.09
CA LEU A 14 4.85 1.90 -37.63
C LEU A 14 5.78 2.98 -37.06
N THR A 15 6.95 3.23 -37.66
CA THR A 15 7.84 4.31 -37.23
C THR A 15 7.35 5.69 -37.66
N LEU A 16 6.67 5.81 -38.80
CA LEU A 16 6.06 7.06 -39.27
C LEU A 16 4.73 7.39 -38.58
N VAL A 17 4.01 6.39 -38.09
CA VAL A 17 2.70 6.53 -37.42
C VAL A 17 2.84 6.50 -35.90
N SER A 18 4.03 6.23 -35.34
CA SER A 18 4.27 6.50 -33.92
C SER A 18 4.09 8.01 -33.74
N PRO A 19 3.01 8.49 -33.08
CA PRO A 19 2.99 9.89 -32.69
C PRO A 19 4.27 10.10 -31.89
N ILE A 20 4.97 11.19 -32.19
CA ILE A 20 5.94 11.75 -31.27
C ILE A 20 5.12 12.09 -30.03
N ILE A 21 4.95 11.10 -29.14
CA ILE A 21 4.50 11.32 -27.78
C ILE A 21 5.64 12.15 -27.23
N THR A 22 5.49 13.46 -27.38
CA THR A 22 6.28 14.43 -26.65
C THR A 22 5.85 14.15 -25.22
N ALA A 23 6.60 13.28 -24.55
CA ALA A 23 6.56 13.16 -23.12
C ALA A 23 6.89 14.57 -22.62
N ARG A 24 5.86 15.35 -22.33
CA ARG A 24 6.03 16.60 -21.60
C ARG A 24 6.62 16.17 -20.27
N SER A 25 7.86 16.57 -20.02
CA SER A 25 8.42 16.49 -18.68
C SER A 25 7.40 17.12 -17.75
N GLN A 26 6.98 16.39 -16.72
CA GLN A 26 6.12 16.94 -15.68
C GLN A 26 6.79 18.21 -15.15
N ARG A 27 6.08 19.33 -15.16
CA ARG A 27 6.61 20.58 -14.61
C ARG A 27 6.75 20.35 -13.10
N ILE A 28 7.92 20.67 -12.56
CA ILE A 28 8.20 20.47 -11.13
C ILE A 28 7.80 21.76 -10.40
N PHE A 29 6.62 21.73 -9.77
CA PHE A 29 6.18 22.74 -8.81
C PHE A 29 5.61 22.06 -7.57
N PHE A 30 5.58 22.80 -6.46
CA PHE A 30 4.99 22.39 -5.20
C PHE A 30 3.72 23.20 -4.96
N VAL A 31 2.83 22.68 -4.11
CA VAL A 31 1.58 23.35 -3.75
C VAL A 31 1.48 23.43 -2.23
N GLY A 32 1.40 24.65 -1.71
CA GLY A 32 1.12 24.88 -0.28
C GLY A 32 -0.36 24.62 0.00
N LEU A 33 -0.66 23.93 1.10
CA LEU A 33 -2.01 23.44 1.40
C LEU A 33 -2.50 23.92 2.76
N ASN A 34 -3.46 24.84 2.75
CA ASN A 34 -4.20 25.26 3.94
C ASN A 34 -5.63 24.71 3.89
N MET A 35 -6.04 23.98 4.91
CA MET A 35 -7.38 23.41 5.01
C MET A 35 -8.17 24.04 6.15
N VAL A 36 -9.40 24.48 5.85
CA VAL A 36 -10.39 24.90 6.84
C VAL A 36 -11.55 23.90 6.83
N VAL A 37 -11.86 23.30 7.97
CA VAL A 37 -12.94 22.35 8.15
C VAL A 37 -13.98 22.94 9.09
N GLU A 38 -15.17 23.23 8.57
CA GLU A 38 -16.28 23.75 9.35
C GLU A 38 -17.31 22.64 9.59
N PHE A 39 -17.47 22.25 10.86
CA PHE A 39 -18.53 21.32 11.26
C PHE A 39 -19.82 22.09 11.53
N THR A 40 -20.91 21.60 10.95
CA THR A 40 -22.25 22.19 11.10
C THR A 40 -23.29 21.13 11.45
N ASP A 41 -24.49 21.58 11.78
CA ASP A 41 -25.64 20.76 12.15
C ASP A 41 -25.93 19.70 11.07
N GLY A 42 -26.52 18.56 11.45
CA GLY A 42 -26.88 17.50 10.52
C GLY A 42 -25.71 16.61 10.06
N GLY A 43 -24.49 16.85 10.54
CA GLY A 43 -23.34 15.98 10.28
C GLY A 43 -22.66 16.26 8.95
N ILE A 44 -22.51 17.54 8.62
CA ILE A 44 -21.79 18.01 7.44
C ILE A 44 -20.45 18.61 7.89
N ALA A 45 -19.39 18.26 7.18
CA ALA A 45 -18.10 18.93 7.25
C ALA A 45 -17.90 19.71 5.95
N ARG A 46 -17.92 21.05 6.04
CA ARG A 46 -17.57 21.93 4.92
C ARG A 46 -16.07 22.12 4.91
N VAL A 47 -15.42 21.68 3.84
CA VAL A 47 -13.99 21.76 3.69
C VAL A 47 -13.66 22.83 2.66
N THR A 48 -12.91 23.84 3.07
CA THR A 48 -12.30 24.83 2.19
C THR A 48 -10.82 24.51 2.07
N LEU A 49 -10.40 24.09 0.88
CA LEU A 49 -8.99 23.87 0.56
C LEU A 49 -8.44 25.11 -0.14
N LYS A 50 -7.36 25.67 0.38
CA LYS A 50 -6.62 26.79 -0.20
C LYS A 50 -5.28 26.28 -0.69
N GLN A 51 -5.00 26.50 -1.97
CA GLN A 51 -3.82 26.01 -2.66
C GLN A 51 -3.00 27.18 -3.20
N HIS A 52 -1.68 27.09 -3.11
CA HIS A 52 -0.78 28.08 -3.73
C HIS A 52 0.43 27.39 -4.36
N PRO A 53 0.62 27.46 -5.69
CA PRO A 53 1.76 26.86 -6.34
C PRO A 53 3.03 27.70 -6.16
N PHE A 54 4.16 27.03 -5.94
CA PHE A 54 5.48 27.65 -5.81
C PHE A 54 6.58 26.75 -6.40
N ASN A 55 7.72 27.34 -6.76
CA ASN A 55 8.86 26.60 -7.30
C ASN A 55 9.80 26.08 -6.20
N ILE A 56 10.82 25.29 -6.56
CA ILE A 56 11.82 24.76 -5.62
C ILE A 56 12.58 25.82 -4.80
N ASN A 57 12.57 27.08 -5.24
CA ASN A 57 13.20 28.19 -4.52
C ASN A 57 12.20 28.93 -3.60
N GLY A 58 10.98 28.42 -3.42
CA GLY A 58 9.92 29.08 -2.65
C GLY A 58 9.25 30.24 -3.37
N SER A 59 9.55 30.51 -4.65
CA SER A 59 8.90 31.63 -5.36
C SER A 59 7.50 31.24 -5.83
N SER A 60 6.53 32.13 -5.58
CA SER A 60 5.15 32.00 -6.04
C SER A 60 5.06 31.80 -7.55
N LEU A 61 4.18 30.87 -7.96
CA LEU A 61 3.83 30.59 -9.36
C LEU A 61 2.35 30.88 -9.63
N ILE A 62 1.65 31.60 -8.75
CA ILE A 62 0.21 31.87 -8.87
C ILE A 62 -0.16 32.72 -10.09
N SER A 63 0.81 33.43 -10.67
CA SER A 63 0.65 34.22 -11.90
C SER A 63 0.97 33.44 -13.18
N ASP A 64 1.40 32.18 -13.08
CA ASP A 64 1.62 31.30 -14.23
C ASP A 64 0.28 30.64 -14.62
N GLU A 65 -0.32 31.15 -15.69
CA GLU A 65 -1.65 30.71 -16.16
C GLU A 65 -1.67 29.21 -16.49
N ASP A 66 -0.59 28.66 -17.05
CA ASP A 66 -0.53 27.23 -17.39
C ASP A 66 -0.60 26.36 -16.11
N ILE A 67 0.10 26.76 -15.04
CA ILE A 67 0.13 26.02 -13.77
C ILE A 67 -1.21 26.15 -13.04
N VAL A 68 -1.79 27.35 -13.06
CA VAL A 68 -3.12 27.56 -12.49
C VAL A 68 -4.18 26.72 -13.21
N GLU A 69 -4.14 26.69 -14.55
CA GLU A 69 -5.05 25.87 -15.35
C GLU A 69 -4.83 24.37 -15.08
N GLU A 70 -3.58 23.92 -14.93
CA GLU A 70 -3.25 22.53 -14.55
C GLU A 70 -3.91 22.14 -13.22
N ILE A 71 -3.77 22.97 -12.17
CA ILE A 71 -4.37 22.70 -10.85
C ILE A 71 -5.90 22.69 -10.93
N ILE A 72 -6.51 23.61 -11.70
CA ILE A 72 -7.97 23.64 -11.89
C ILE A 72 -8.45 22.38 -12.62
N ASN A 73 -7.70 21.92 -13.63
CA ASN A 73 -8.03 20.71 -14.38
C ASN A 73 -7.87 19.42 -13.56
N GLU A 74 -7.10 19.45 -12.47
CA GLU A 74 -6.93 18.34 -11.53
C GLU A 74 -7.97 18.33 -10.37
N GLU A 75 -9.01 19.18 -10.42
CA GLU A 75 -10.00 19.32 -9.35
C GLU A 75 -10.59 17.98 -8.87
N GLU A 76 -10.89 17.04 -9.76
CA GLU A 76 -11.43 15.74 -9.35
C GLU A 76 -10.44 14.94 -8.48
N ALA A 77 -9.14 15.02 -8.79
CA ALA A 77 -8.10 14.42 -7.97
C ALA A 77 -7.99 15.13 -6.61
N THR A 78 -8.09 16.46 -6.60
CA THR A 78 -8.12 17.28 -5.38
C THR A 78 -9.33 16.96 -4.50
N ILE A 79 -10.51 16.78 -5.07
CA ILE A 79 -11.71 16.36 -4.34
C ILE A 79 -11.49 14.98 -3.72
N ASN A 80 -10.99 14.01 -4.50
CA ASN A 80 -10.71 12.67 -3.99
C ASN A 80 -9.73 12.70 -2.82
N LEU A 81 -8.72 13.57 -2.87
CA LEU A 81 -7.81 13.82 -1.77
C LEU A 81 -8.53 14.38 -0.53
N MET A 82 -9.36 15.41 -0.70
CA MET A 82 -10.14 15.99 0.42
C MET A 82 -11.05 14.94 1.07
N LEU A 83 -11.66 14.06 0.28
CA LEU A 83 -12.49 12.97 0.81
C LEU A 83 -11.68 11.99 1.63
N LEU A 84 -10.46 11.64 1.18
CA LEU A 84 -9.58 10.72 1.89
C LEU A 84 -9.33 11.18 3.33
N PHE A 85 -9.25 12.49 3.60
CA PHE A 85 -9.09 12.98 4.97
C PHE A 85 -10.17 12.48 5.93
N PHE A 86 -11.39 12.15 5.46
CA PHE A 86 -12.47 11.67 6.31
C PHE A 86 -12.77 10.18 6.13
N THR A 87 -12.23 9.53 5.09
CA THR A 87 -12.66 8.19 4.69
C THR A 87 -11.54 7.34 4.09
N SER A 88 -11.59 6.04 4.34
CA SER A 88 -10.67 5.09 3.69
C SER A 88 -11.10 4.72 2.27
N ASN A 89 -12.32 5.09 1.84
CA ASN A 89 -12.83 4.81 0.51
C ASN A 89 -13.63 6.02 -0.04
N PRO A 90 -12.99 6.89 -0.86
CA PRO A 90 -13.63 8.11 -1.37
C PRO A 90 -14.80 7.80 -2.32
N THR A 91 -14.75 6.68 -3.06
CA THR A 91 -15.80 6.30 -4.04
C THR A 91 -17.18 6.04 -3.43
N LYS A 92 -17.24 5.71 -2.13
CA LYS A 92 -18.48 5.46 -1.39
C LYS A 92 -18.93 6.66 -0.56
N THR A 93 -18.17 7.75 -0.57
CA THR A 93 -18.42 8.93 0.26
C THR A 93 -19.33 9.90 -0.48
N LYS A 94 -20.38 10.36 0.19
CA LYS A 94 -21.28 11.37 -0.35
C LYS A 94 -20.68 12.74 -0.08
N TYR A 95 -20.71 13.60 -1.09
CA TYR A 95 -20.28 14.98 -1.02
C TYR A 95 -21.06 15.86 -2.01
N SER A 96 -20.97 17.17 -1.86
CA SER A 96 -21.44 18.15 -2.83
C SER A 96 -20.44 19.28 -2.98
N ILE A 97 -20.13 19.65 -4.22
CA ILE A 97 -19.27 20.79 -4.52
C ILE A 97 -20.07 22.06 -4.28
N ILE A 98 -19.60 22.91 -3.35
CA ILE A 98 -20.22 24.20 -3.03
C ILE A 98 -19.65 25.29 -3.92
N SER A 99 -18.35 25.23 -4.19
CA SER A 99 -17.69 26.07 -5.17
C SER A 99 -16.60 25.27 -5.86
N HIS A 100 -16.65 25.23 -7.19
CA HIS A 100 -15.53 24.78 -8.02
C HIS A 100 -14.30 25.67 -7.79
N THR A 101 -13.14 25.18 -8.19
CA THR A 101 -11.84 25.83 -7.98
C THR A 101 -11.81 27.21 -8.63
N TYR A 102 -11.54 28.25 -7.85
CA TYR A 102 -11.39 29.62 -8.33
C TYR A 102 -10.21 30.33 -7.67
N PHE A 103 -9.66 31.34 -8.34
CA PHE A 103 -8.60 32.17 -7.78
C PHE A 103 -9.17 33.33 -6.95
N ASP A 104 -8.66 33.51 -5.74
CA ASP A 104 -8.95 34.66 -4.87
C ASP A 104 -7.65 35.38 -4.46
N PRO A 105 -7.43 36.64 -4.90
CA PRO A 105 -6.24 37.43 -4.56
C PRO A 105 -6.26 38.03 -3.14
N GLY A 106 -7.41 37.97 -2.46
CA GLY A 106 -7.59 38.44 -1.09
C GLY A 106 -7.20 37.40 -0.03
N GLU A 107 -7.02 36.15 -0.44
CA GLU A 107 -6.71 35.03 0.44
C GLU A 107 -5.22 34.76 0.56
N GLU A 108 -4.86 33.98 1.58
CA GLU A 108 -3.46 33.74 1.94
C GLU A 108 -3.21 32.26 2.25
N VAL A 109 -2.07 31.76 1.78
CA VAL A 109 -1.59 30.40 2.06
C VAL A 109 -0.28 30.50 2.83
N LEU A 110 -0.15 29.70 3.89
CA LEU A 110 1.10 29.55 4.63
C LEU A 110 1.70 28.23 4.17
N SER A 111 2.99 28.20 3.88
CA SER A 111 3.64 26.95 3.50
C SER A 111 5.09 26.92 3.92
N ASN A 112 5.58 25.73 4.26
CA ASN A 112 7.01 25.53 4.47
C ASN A 112 7.70 25.32 3.11
N THR A 113 8.50 26.29 2.68
CA THR A 113 9.25 26.23 1.41
C THR A 113 10.58 25.46 1.51
N GLY A 114 10.72 24.57 2.49
CA GLY A 114 11.92 23.77 2.76
C GLY A 114 12.89 24.40 3.76
N ILE A 115 12.52 25.52 4.39
CA ILE A 115 13.30 26.15 5.46
C ILE A 115 12.78 25.62 6.81
N PRO A 116 13.56 24.82 7.56
CA PRO A 116 13.09 24.25 8.82
C PRO A 116 12.62 25.32 9.81
N GLY A 117 11.39 25.16 10.31
CA GLY A 117 10.83 26.02 11.36
C GLY A 117 10.29 27.38 10.89
N ALA A 118 10.26 27.65 9.58
CA ALA A 118 9.71 28.89 9.03
C ALA A 118 8.57 28.60 8.04
N MET A 119 7.49 29.38 8.12
CA MET A 119 6.42 29.39 7.11
C MET A 119 6.56 30.64 6.26
N GLU A 120 6.57 30.45 4.95
CA GLU A 120 6.39 31.54 4.00
C GLU A 120 4.91 31.84 3.83
N LYS A 121 4.60 33.11 3.59
CA LYS A 121 3.24 33.59 3.42
C LYS A 121 3.02 34.02 1.98
N PHE A 122 2.22 33.25 1.27
CA PHE A 122 1.84 33.51 -0.10
C PHE A 122 0.51 34.27 -0.17
N ARG A 123 0.47 35.29 -1.03
CA ARG A 123 -0.73 36.07 -1.30
C ARG A 123 -1.45 35.51 -2.53
N GLY A 124 -2.76 35.39 -2.43
CA GLY A 124 -3.63 34.77 -3.42
C GLY A 124 -3.72 33.27 -3.19
N ALA A 125 -4.89 32.67 -3.46
CA ALA A 125 -5.10 31.24 -3.33
C ALA A 125 -6.06 30.72 -4.40
N LEU A 126 -5.86 29.48 -4.83
CA LEU A 126 -6.87 28.69 -5.52
C LEU A 126 -7.73 28.00 -4.46
N ILE A 127 -9.05 28.22 -4.52
CA ILE A 127 -10.00 27.82 -3.48
C ILE A 127 -11.00 26.82 -4.04
N LEU A 128 -11.12 25.69 -3.36
CA LEU A 128 -12.13 24.66 -3.60
C LEU A 128 -12.95 24.44 -2.33
N ILE A 129 -14.28 24.43 -2.44
CA ILE A 129 -15.19 24.26 -1.29
C ILE A 129 -16.10 23.06 -1.51
N VAL A 130 -16.05 22.09 -0.60
CA VAL A 130 -16.80 20.84 -0.68
C VAL A 130 -17.49 20.56 0.65
N ASP A 131 -18.78 20.23 0.60
CA ASP A 131 -19.51 19.66 1.73
C ASP A 131 -19.39 18.14 1.71
N ILE A 132 -18.90 17.56 2.81
CA ILE A 132 -18.74 16.13 3.01
C ILE A 132 -19.78 15.66 4.03
N PHE A 133 -20.59 14.67 3.66
CA PHE A 133 -21.60 14.10 4.57
C PHE A 133 -20.97 13.03 5.47
N LEU A 134 -20.76 13.37 6.74
CA LEU A 134 -20.00 12.53 7.69
C LEU A 134 -20.64 11.13 7.89
N ASN A 135 -21.96 11.02 7.78
CA ASN A 135 -22.65 9.72 7.87
C ASN A 135 -22.26 8.72 6.78
N SER A 136 -21.61 9.17 5.70
CA SER A 136 -21.11 8.35 4.61
C SER A 136 -19.60 8.05 4.70
N THR A 137 -18.91 8.60 5.70
CA THR A 137 -17.46 8.46 5.86
C THR A 137 -17.10 7.35 6.86
N SER A 138 -15.90 6.77 6.72
CA SER A 138 -15.42 5.78 7.70
C SER A 138 -14.92 6.43 8.98
N GLY A 139 -14.42 7.69 8.93
CA GLY A 139 -13.91 8.45 10.07
C GLY A 139 -14.98 9.01 11.01
N PHE A 140 -16.26 8.66 10.81
CA PHE A 140 -17.36 9.10 11.66
C PHE A 140 -17.96 7.94 12.46
N LEU A 141 -17.96 8.07 13.78
CA LEU A 141 -18.44 7.07 14.73
C LEU A 141 -19.45 7.69 15.71
N LYS A 142 -20.55 7.00 15.96
CA LYS A 142 -21.55 7.41 16.96
C LYS A 142 -21.16 6.88 18.34
N LEU A 143 -21.06 7.76 19.33
CA LEU A 143 -20.73 7.43 20.73
C LEU A 143 -21.95 7.49 21.66
N GLY A 144 -22.92 8.36 21.36
CA GLY A 144 -24.14 8.57 22.14
C GLY A 144 -25.26 9.15 21.25
N GLU A 145 -26.36 9.66 21.82
CA GLU A 145 -27.50 10.16 21.04
C GLU A 145 -27.09 11.21 19.99
N ASP A 146 -26.45 12.30 20.45
CA ASP A 146 -25.93 13.40 19.61
C ASP A 146 -24.41 13.53 19.71
N THR A 147 -23.72 12.56 20.32
CA THR A 147 -22.27 12.59 20.50
C THR A 147 -21.59 11.69 19.49
N TYR A 148 -20.62 12.24 18.77
CA TYR A 148 -19.90 11.58 17.70
C TYR A 148 -18.39 11.79 17.83
N GLN A 149 -17.64 10.82 17.33
CA GLN A 149 -16.22 10.98 17.07
C GLN A 149 -16.01 11.18 15.57
N VAL A 150 -15.27 12.22 15.22
CA VAL A 150 -14.81 12.49 13.85
C VAL A 150 -13.29 12.35 13.83
N SER A 151 -12.76 11.57 12.90
CA SER A 151 -11.33 11.51 12.60
C SER A 151 -11.06 12.18 11.25
N ILE A 152 -10.08 13.08 11.24
CA ILE A 152 -9.52 13.69 10.04
C ILE A 152 -8.08 13.16 9.92
N THR A 153 -7.77 12.39 8.89
CA THR A 153 -6.44 11.79 8.69
C THR A 153 -5.65 12.59 7.66
N ASP A 154 -4.47 13.08 8.00
CA ASP A 154 -3.53 13.59 7.00
C ASP A 154 -2.84 12.40 6.32
N TYR A 155 -3.25 12.12 5.08
CA TYR A 155 -2.72 10.98 4.34
C TYR A 155 -1.30 11.18 3.83
N PHE A 156 -0.81 12.41 3.84
CA PHE A 156 0.50 12.71 3.28
C PHE A 156 1.64 12.48 4.28
N THR A 157 1.47 12.82 5.55
CA THR A 157 2.44 12.48 6.62
C THR A 157 2.63 10.96 6.78
N LEU A 158 1.66 10.17 6.31
CA LEU A 158 1.72 8.72 6.31
C LEU A 158 2.51 8.11 5.14
N ARG A 159 2.82 8.86 4.07
CA ARG A 159 3.33 8.27 2.80
C ARG A 159 4.32 9.11 1.99
N SER A 160 4.31 10.43 2.09
CA SER A 160 5.11 11.30 1.22
C SER A 160 5.56 12.56 1.97
N PRO A 161 6.87 12.71 2.25
CA PRO A 161 7.41 13.83 3.03
C PRO A 161 7.44 15.18 2.30
N GLU A 162 6.87 15.26 1.10
CA GLU A 162 6.90 16.49 0.26
C GLU A 162 5.52 17.15 0.10
N SER A 163 4.49 16.61 0.75
CA SER A 163 3.17 17.24 0.81
C SER A 163 2.62 16.96 2.19
N TRP A 164 2.05 17.96 2.86
CA TRP A 164 1.29 17.78 4.09
C TRP A 164 0.38 19.00 4.22
N ILE A 165 -0.59 18.94 5.14
CA ILE A 165 -1.42 20.11 5.41
C ILE A 165 -0.63 21.09 6.26
N ASP A 166 -0.19 22.18 5.66
CA ASP A 166 0.60 23.25 6.31
C ASP A 166 -0.19 23.92 7.44
N VAL A 167 -1.48 24.16 7.20
CA VAL A 167 -2.40 24.72 8.19
C VAL A 167 -3.71 23.94 8.20
N MET A 168 -4.08 23.45 9.36
CA MET A 168 -5.39 22.87 9.63
C MET A 168 -6.16 23.80 10.56
N GLU A 169 -7.28 24.33 10.12
CA GLU A 169 -8.19 25.12 10.95
C GLU A 169 -9.54 24.41 11.03
N VAL A 170 -9.95 24.04 12.25
CA VAL A 170 -11.22 23.36 12.49
C VAL A 170 -12.16 24.31 13.22
N ARG A 171 -13.34 24.54 12.64
CA ARG A 171 -14.37 25.44 13.19
C ARG A 171 -15.63 24.67 13.56
N PHE A 172 -16.26 25.10 14.64
CA PHE A 172 -17.53 24.56 15.11
C PHE A 172 -18.60 25.66 14.95
N THR A 173 -19.59 25.39 14.11
CA THR A 173 -20.62 26.36 13.73
C THR A 173 -22.01 25.83 14.01
N GLY A 174 -23.01 26.72 14.03
CA GLY A 174 -24.39 26.34 14.39
C GLY A 174 -24.48 25.89 15.85
N ASN A 175 -25.02 24.70 16.08
CA ASN A 175 -25.19 24.09 17.40
C ASN A 175 -24.17 22.97 17.66
N VAL A 176 -23.10 22.89 16.86
CA VAL A 176 -22.02 21.92 17.07
C VAL A 176 -21.13 22.37 18.22
N GLU A 177 -20.90 21.46 19.18
CA GLU A 177 -20.03 21.71 20.33
C GLU A 177 -18.85 20.74 20.33
N LEU A 178 -17.64 21.28 20.50
CA LEU A 178 -16.45 20.47 20.79
C LEU A 178 -16.49 20.01 22.26
N LEU A 179 -16.52 18.70 22.48
CA LEU A 179 -16.46 18.11 23.82
C LEU A 179 -15.02 17.75 24.22
N ASN A 180 -14.25 17.23 23.27
CA ASN A 180 -12.85 16.86 23.47
C ASN A 180 -12.11 16.76 22.12
N PHE A 181 -10.79 16.89 22.13
CA PHE A 181 -9.95 16.57 20.98
C PHE A 181 -8.68 15.81 21.40
N SER A 182 -8.13 15.04 20.48
CA SER A 182 -6.81 14.42 20.59
C SER A 182 -6.17 14.34 19.21
N VAL A 183 -4.87 14.08 19.18
CA VAL A 183 -4.10 13.87 17.95
C VAL A 183 -3.39 12.54 17.98
N GLU A 184 -3.18 11.95 16.81
CA GLU A 184 -2.31 10.80 16.62
C GLU A 184 -1.12 11.20 15.72
N PRO A 185 0.09 10.71 16.04
CA PRO A 185 0.44 10.02 17.28
C PRO A 185 0.42 10.98 18.49
N ALA A 186 0.34 10.44 19.71
CA ALA A 186 0.18 11.26 20.93
C ALA A 186 1.33 12.25 21.21
N TRP A 187 2.47 12.09 20.54
CA TRP A 187 3.61 12.99 20.62
C TRP A 187 3.58 14.12 19.57
N ALA A 188 2.62 14.09 18.63
CA ALA A 188 2.42 15.17 17.65
C ALA A 188 2.02 16.48 18.33
N LYS A 189 2.24 17.60 17.63
CA LYS A 189 2.06 18.93 18.20
C LYS A 189 0.58 19.22 18.48
N PRO A 190 0.23 19.79 19.66
CA PRO A 190 -1.12 20.25 19.93
C PRO A 190 -1.46 21.47 19.05
N PRO A 191 -2.75 21.89 19.00
CA PRO A 191 -3.14 23.08 18.28
C PRO A 191 -2.32 24.30 18.71
N SER A 192 -1.85 25.05 17.72
CA SER A 192 -1.17 26.35 17.90
C SER A 192 -2.10 27.43 18.48
N ALA A 193 -3.41 27.31 18.25
CA ALA A 193 -4.42 28.16 18.87
C ALA A 193 -5.67 27.34 19.22
N ILE A 194 -6.24 27.65 20.40
CA ILE A 194 -7.47 27.04 20.92
C ILE A 194 -8.40 28.18 21.29
N GLU A 195 -9.50 28.30 20.56
CA GLU A 195 -10.59 29.23 20.83
C GLU A 195 -11.88 28.43 21.06
N ARG A 196 -12.91 29.09 21.59
CA ARG A 196 -14.19 28.42 21.95
C ARG A 196 -14.77 27.59 20.80
N ASN A 197 -14.69 28.13 19.57
CA ASN A 197 -15.30 27.54 18.38
C ASN A 197 -14.27 27.22 17.29
N CYS A 198 -12.97 27.22 17.62
CA CYS A 198 -11.91 27.02 16.64
C CYS A 198 -10.68 26.34 17.24
N LEU A 199 -10.13 25.35 16.53
CA LEU A 199 -8.81 24.78 16.78
C LEU A 199 -7.95 25.02 15.55
N LYS A 200 -6.71 25.46 15.74
CA LYS A 200 -5.79 25.74 14.63
C LYS A 200 -4.43 25.10 14.84
N TRP A 201 -3.97 24.34 13.86
CA TRP A 201 -2.61 23.82 13.77
C TRP A 201 -1.87 24.54 12.65
N VAL A 202 -0.63 24.92 12.94
CA VAL A 202 0.34 25.41 11.97
C VAL A 202 1.51 24.43 12.04
N ASN A 203 1.60 23.58 11.02
CA ASN A 203 2.52 22.46 10.96
C ASN A 203 3.83 22.93 10.30
N LEU A 204 4.85 23.13 11.11
CA LEU A 204 6.14 23.67 10.65
C LEU A 204 7.02 22.60 9.97
N ASN A 205 6.72 21.32 10.18
CA ASN A 205 7.39 20.20 9.57
C ASN A 205 6.49 18.96 9.67
N GLU A 206 6.73 17.99 8.80
CA GLU A 206 6.00 16.71 8.76
C GLU A 206 6.06 15.96 10.09
N VAL A 207 7.25 15.87 10.71
CA VAL A 207 7.45 15.05 11.91
C VAL A 207 6.53 15.49 13.03
N GLU A 208 6.40 16.80 13.27
CA GLU A 208 5.55 17.34 14.34
C GLU A 208 4.05 17.40 13.97
N ALA A 209 3.69 17.19 12.71
CA ALA A 209 2.32 17.26 12.23
C ALA A 209 1.51 16.03 12.69
N PRO A 210 0.25 16.20 13.12
CA PRO A 210 -0.63 15.07 13.39
C PRO A 210 -0.94 14.26 12.13
N ASP A 211 -0.79 12.93 12.23
CA ASP A 211 -1.32 11.97 11.25
C ASP A 211 -2.84 11.93 11.30
N SER A 212 -3.44 12.13 12.47
CA SER A 212 -4.88 12.20 12.62
C SER A 212 -5.32 13.17 13.70
N TYR A 213 -6.38 13.92 13.39
CA TYR A 213 -7.06 14.85 14.27
C TYR A 213 -8.38 14.19 14.69
N ILE A 214 -8.50 13.85 15.98
CA ILE A 214 -9.64 13.13 16.51
C ILE A 214 -10.47 14.09 17.36
N LEU A 215 -11.71 14.30 16.98
CA LEU A 215 -12.63 15.26 17.58
C LEU A 215 -13.82 14.52 18.15
N THR A 216 -14.14 14.75 19.42
CA THR A 216 -15.40 14.32 20.03
C THR A 216 -16.35 15.51 20.03
N LEU A 217 -17.40 15.42 19.22
CA LEU A 217 -18.33 16.50 18.94
C LEU A 217 -19.74 16.13 19.40
N ARG A 218 -20.47 17.12 19.91
CA ARG A 218 -21.93 17.07 19.96
C ARG A 218 -22.46 17.69 18.68
N ILE A 219 -23.17 16.92 17.86
CA ILE A 219 -23.71 17.36 16.57
C ILE A 219 -25.20 17.03 16.55
N PRO A 220 -26.09 18.02 16.67
CA PRO A 220 -27.52 17.76 16.65
C PRO A 220 -28.02 17.44 15.23
N GLY A 221 -29.12 16.68 15.15
CA GLY A 221 -29.87 16.46 13.91
C GLY A 221 -29.21 15.53 12.89
N VAL A 222 -28.18 14.77 13.29
CA VAL A 222 -27.49 13.83 12.41
C VAL A 222 -28.40 12.62 12.10
N VAL A 223 -28.76 12.45 10.84
CA VAL A 223 -29.39 11.20 10.36
C VAL A 223 -28.28 10.17 10.12
N PHE A 224 -27.97 9.40 11.17
CA PHE A 224 -26.92 8.39 11.13
C PHE A 224 -27.45 7.11 10.46
N SER A 225 -27.18 6.96 9.17
CA SER A 225 -27.43 5.73 8.41
C SER A 225 -26.12 5.22 7.82
N LYS A 226 -25.18 4.80 8.67
CA LYS A 226 -24.01 4.07 8.18
C LYS A 226 -24.55 2.71 7.71
N PRO A 227 -24.47 2.34 6.41
CA PRO A 227 -24.76 0.98 6.03
C PRO A 227 -23.80 0.11 6.83
N THR A 228 -24.33 -0.82 7.63
CA THR A 228 -23.54 -1.72 8.45
C THR A 228 -22.63 -2.53 7.53
N ARG A 229 -21.40 -2.05 7.30
CA ARG A 229 -20.40 -2.80 6.56
C ARG A 229 -20.03 -3.97 7.44
N SER A 230 -20.56 -5.14 7.09
CA SER A 230 -20.26 -6.41 7.75
C SER A 230 -18.86 -6.86 7.35
N LEU A 231 -17.83 -6.09 7.70
CA LEU A 231 -16.47 -6.60 7.67
C LEU A 231 -16.40 -7.75 8.68
N LYS A 232 -15.91 -8.89 8.21
CA LYS A 232 -15.71 -10.07 9.03
C LYS A 232 -14.38 -10.67 8.65
N ALA A 233 -13.56 -10.96 9.63
CA ALA A 233 -12.26 -11.60 9.41
C ALA A 233 -12.04 -12.72 10.41
N THR A 234 -11.19 -13.66 10.03
CA THR A 234 -10.75 -14.76 10.88
C THR A 234 -9.26 -15.01 10.73
N VAL A 235 -8.65 -15.61 11.74
CA VAL A 235 -7.31 -16.18 11.64
C VAL A 235 -7.44 -17.59 11.08
N SER A 236 -7.00 -17.79 9.84
CA SER A 236 -7.06 -19.11 9.21
C SER A 236 -5.89 -19.99 9.63
N GLU A 237 -4.71 -19.41 9.86
CA GLU A 237 -3.50 -20.13 10.26
C GLU A 237 -2.60 -19.25 11.13
N ALA A 238 -1.93 -19.86 12.11
CA ALA A 238 -0.96 -19.19 12.97
C ALA A 238 0.19 -20.14 13.34
N PHE A 239 1.44 -19.72 13.17
CA PHE A 239 2.61 -20.49 13.63
C PHE A 239 3.82 -19.61 13.93
N LEU A 240 4.65 -20.08 14.86
CA LEU A 240 5.92 -19.45 15.20
C LEU A 240 7.04 -20.01 14.32
N ASN A 241 7.86 -19.12 13.76
CA ASN A 241 9.09 -19.49 13.08
C ASN A 241 10.26 -19.64 14.08
N ALA A 242 11.34 -20.26 13.63
CA ALA A 242 12.56 -20.41 14.42
C ALA A 242 13.23 -19.06 14.80
N ASP A 243 12.94 -17.98 14.08
CA ASP A 243 13.43 -16.62 14.34
C ASP A 243 12.54 -15.82 15.31
N SER A 244 11.67 -16.49 16.06
CA SER A 244 10.68 -15.87 16.95
C SER A 244 9.70 -14.93 16.24
N THR A 245 9.50 -15.09 14.93
CA THR A 245 8.45 -14.36 14.19
C THR A 245 7.18 -15.19 14.12
N LEU A 246 6.08 -14.67 14.66
CA LEU A 246 4.75 -15.21 14.43
C LEU A 246 4.29 -14.86 13.01
N ARG A 247 3.92 -15.89 12.25
CA ARG A 247 3.20 -15.77 10.98
C ARG A 247 1.72 -16.02 11.22
N LEU A 248 0.91 -15.01 10.93
CA LEU A 248 -0.55 -15.05 10.99
C LEU A 248 -1.12 -14.93 9.60
N LYS A 249 -2.03 -15.84 9.23
CA LYS A 249 -2.81 -15.75 8.01
C LYS A 249 -4.20 -15.27 8.34
N ILE A 250 -4.56 -14.14 7.75
CA ILE A 250 -5.82 -13.46 8.00
C ILE A 250 -6.66 -13.56 6.74
N ARG A 251 -7.93 -13.91 6.91
CA ARG A 251 -8.89 -14.03 5.82
C ARG A 251 -10.07 -13.11 6.03
N ASN A 252 -10.46 -12.38 4.99
CA ASN A 252 -11.75 -11.70 4.95
C ASN A 252 -12.87 -12.70 4.61
N ILE A 253 -13.75 -12.96 5.57
CA ILE A 253 -14.92 -13.83 5.43
C ILE A 253 -16.23 -13.03 5.25
N GLY A 254 -16.13 -11.71 5.15
CA GLY A 254 -17.23 -10.82 4.80
C GLY A 254 -17.46 -10.72 3.30
N PHE A 255 -18.52 -10.01 2.92
CA PHE A 255 -18.87 -9.72 1.52
C PHE A 255 -18.32 -8.38 1.04
N GLU A 256 -17.78 -7.56 1.94
CA GLU A 256 -17.24 -6.24 1.65
C GLU A 256 -15.71 -6.26 1.72
N GLU A 257 -15.05 -5.50 0.85
CA GLU A 257 -13.64 -5.20 0.96
C GLU A 257 -13.38 -4.10 2.00
N GLY A 258 -12.21 -4.12 2.64
CA GLY A 258 -11.88 -3.11 3.63
C GLY A 258 -10.50 -3.27 4.26
N PHE A 259 -10.16 -2.30 5.10
CA PHE A 259 -8.97 -2.35 5.93
C PHE A 259 -9.26 -3.08 7.24
N PHE A 260 -8.37 -3.98 7.60
CA PHE A 260 -8.32 -4.70 8.86
C PHE A 260 -7.08 -4.27 9.63
N ILE A 261 -7.23 -4.04 10.93
CA ILE A 261 -6.11 -3.84 11.85
C ILE A 261 -5.98 -5.11 12.68
N VAL A 262 -4.86 -5.79 12.56
CA VAL A 262 -4.56 -7.00 13.32
C VAL A 262 -3.56 -6.64 14.39
N SER A 263 -3.99 -6.71 15.64
CA SER A 263 -3.17 -6.49 16.82
C SER A 263 -2.81 -7.83 17.46
N VAL A 264 -1.55 -7.98 17.84
CA VAL A 264 -1.03 -9.10 18.63
C VAL A 264 -0.51 -8.54 19.94
N SER A 265 -1.09 -8.98 21.06
CA SER A 265 -0.70 -8.59 22.40
C SER A 265 0.02 -9.73 23.12
N GLU A 266 1.26 -9.47 23.52
CA GLU A 266 2.05 -10.21 24.51
C GLU A 266 1.90 -9.53 25.89
N PRO A 267 2.22 -10.18 27.01
CA PRO A 267 2.10 -9.58 28.35
C PRO A 267 2.81 -8.23 28.53
N CYS A 268 3.85 -7.95 27.74
CA CYS A 268 4.67 -6.75 27.84
C CYS A 268 4.65 -5.85 26.59
N CYS A 269 3.98 -6.24 25.51
CA CYS A 269 4.05 -5.53 24.23
C CYS A 269 2.80 -5.77 23.37
N GLU A 270 2.32 -4.74 22.69
CA GLU A 270 1.25 -4.85 21.69
C GLU A 270 1.77 -4.33 20.34
N GLN A 271 1.51 -5.09 19.28
CA GLN A 271 1.92 -4.72 17.92
C GLN A 271 0.75 -4.86 16.96
N SER A 272 0.57 -3.84 16.10
CA SER A 272 -0.51 -3.81 15.12
C SER A 272 0.01 -3.76 13.69
N ARG A 273 -0.73 -4.37 12.76
CA ARG A 273 -0.50 -4.27 11.31
C ARG A 273 -1.83 -3.99 10.61
N LYS A 274 -1.81 -3.07 9.64
CA LYS A 274 -2.96 -2.76 8.79
C LYS A 274 -2.85 -3.54 7.48
N VAL A 275 -3.94 -4.16 7.05
CA VAL A 275 -4.02 -4.92 5.79
C VAL A 275 -5.33 -4.59 5.08
N PHE A 276 -5.29 -4.46 3.76
CA PHE A 276 -6.49 -4.35 2.93
C PHE A 276 -6.81 -5.72 2.36
N LEU A 277 -8.05 -6.20 2.50
CA LEU A 277 -8.48 -7.50 1.98
C LEU A 277 -9.81 -7.37 1.24
N LYS A 278 -9.85 -7.89 0.02
CA LYS A 278 -11.08 -8.14 -0.74
C LYS A 278 -11.84 -9.33 -0.15
N PRO A 279 -13.13 -9.50 -0.49
CA PRO A 279 -13.90 -10.67 -0.06
C PRO A 279 -13.18 -11.97 -0.41
N SER A 280 -13.06 -12.88 0.56
CA SER A 280 -12.35 -14.16 0.45
C SER A 280 -10.82 -14.08 0.25
N GLU A 281 -10.22 -12.89 0.28
CA GLU A 281 -8.76 -12.74 0.18
C GLU A 281 -8.07 -13.14 1.49
N GLU A 282 -6.88 -13.71 1.37
CA GLU A 282 -6.02 -14.13 2.47
C GLU A 282 -4.66 -13.44 2.39
N CYS A 283 -4.13 -12.97 3.53
CA CYS A 283 -2.81 -12.35 3.61
C CYS A 283 -2.00 -12.88 4.79
N TRP A 284 -0.69 -13.06 4.59
CA TRP A 284 0.25 -13.41 5.64
C TRP A 284 0.86 -12.16 6.27
N LEU A 285 0.65 -12.01 7.57
CA LEU A 285 1.26 -10.99 8.41
C LEU A 285 2.38 -11.61 9.26
N LYS A 286 3.37 -10.78 9.59
CA LYS A 286 4.54 -11.16 10.38
C LYS A 286 4.65 -10.24 11.59
N PHE A 287 4.78 -10.84 12.76
CA PHE A 287 4.96 -10.14 14.04
C PHE A 287 6.21 -10.71 14.72
N PRO A 288 7.27 -9.91 14.92
CA PRO A 288 8.37 -10.32 15.79
C PRO A 288 7.84 -10.44 17.22
N LEU A 289 8.07 -11.56 17.87
CA LEU A 289 7.58 -11.85 19.22
C LEU A 289 8.75 -12.10 20.18
N HIS A 290 8.53 -11.80 21.45
CA HIS A 290 9.41 -12.27 22.53
C HIS A 290 8.93 -13.61 23.11
N ALA A 291 7.68 -13.98 22.83
CA ALA A 291 7.06 -15.19 23.30
C ALA A 291 7.65 -16.45 22.65
N SER A 292 7.74 -17.51 23.44
CA SER A 292 8.29 -18.82 23.03
C SER A 292 7.20 -19.83 22.64
N GLU A 293 7.60 -20.95 22.04
CA GLU A 293 6.69 -22.06 21.76
C GLU A 293 5.94 -22.51 23.02
N GLY A 294 4.63 -22.73 22.89
CA GLY A 294 3.75 -23.14 24.00
C GLY A 294 3.11 -21.98 24.75
N GLU A 295 3.55 -20.75 24.54
CA GLU A 295 2.91 -19.56 25.10
C GLU A 295 1.67 -19.14 24.31
N ARG A 296 0.81 -18.32 24.94
CA ARG A 296 -0.40 -17.78 24.31
C ARG A 296 -0.24 -16.30 24.08
N VAL A 297 -0.58 -15.86 22.88
CA VAL A 297 -0.71 -14.44 22.52
C VAL A 297 -2.16 -14.12 22.22
N THR A 298 -2.60 -12.90 22.51
CA THR A 298 -3.96 -12.48 22.15
C THR A 298 -3.94 -11.81 20.80
N VAL A 299 -4.70 -12.35 19.84
CA VAL A 299 -4.88 -11.74 18.52
C VAL A 299 -6.23 -11.05 18.48
N LYS A 300 -6.23 -9.76 18.17
CA LYS A 300 -7.42 -8.93 17.96
C LYS A 300 -7.48 -8.47 16.52
N ILE A 301 -8.64 -8.58 15.90
CA ILE A 301 -8.87 -8.03 14.55
C ILE A 301 -9.92 -6.95 14.66
N PHE A 302 -9.62 -5.78 14.12
CA PHE A 302 -10.54 -4.65 14.03
C PHE A 302 -10.82 -4.34 12.56
N GLY A 303 -12.02 -3.87 12.27
CA GLY A 303 -12.40 -3.34 10.95
C GLY A 303 -13.29 -2.12 11.14
N GLU A 304 -12.92 -1.01 10.49
CA GLU A 304 -13.66 0.26 10.59
C GLU A 304 -13.95 0.76 12.01
N GLY A 305 -13.06 0.42 12.97
CA GLY A 305 -13.17 0.81 14.38
C GLY A 305 -13.85 -0.22 15.28
N ASP A 306 -14.55 -1.21 14.71
CA ASP A 306 -15.19 -2.28 15.48
C ASP A 306 -14.25 -3.47 15.68
N LYS A 307 -14.27 -4.05 16.88
CA LYS A 307 -13.56 -5.30 17.19
C LYS A 307 -14.31 -6.48 16.58
N LEU A 308 -13.75 -7.06 15.52
CA LEU A 308 -14.34 -8.18 14.77
C LEU A 308 -14.03 -9.53 15.40
N LEU A 309 -12.83 -9.67 15.97
CA LEU A 309 -12.34 -10.91 16.58
C LEU A 309 -11.41 -10.59 17.74
N GLU A 310 -11.46 -11.42 18.79
CA GLU A 310 -10.45 -11.48 19.84
C GLU A 310 -10.31 -12.93 20.30
N GLU A 311 -9.15 -13.52 20.07
CA GLU A 311 -8.90 -14.91 20.45
C GLU A 311 -7.47 -15.14 20.94
N PRO A 312 -7.28 -16.03 21.93
CA PRO A 312 -5.95 -16.47 22.34
C PRO A 312 -5.42 -17.50 21.34
N VAL A 313 -4.26 -17.22 20.76
CA VAL A 313 -3.56 -18.11 19.84
C VAL A 313 -2.41 -18.79 20.56
N LEU A 314 -2.41 -20.13 20.57
CA LEU A 314 -1.31 -20.92 21.10
C LEU A 314 -0.17 -20.99 20.07
N LEU A 315 1.02 -20.53 20.46
CA LEU A 315 2.19 -20.54 19.61
C LEU A 315 2.70 -21.97 19.43
N LYS A 316 2.61 -22.47 18.20
CA LYS A 316 3.18 -23.77 17.79
C LYS A 316 4.24 -23.53 16.74
N THR A 317 5.39 -24.20 16.88
CA THR A 317 6.44 -24.09 15.89
C THR A 317 6.09 -24.98 14.70
N LYS A 318 6.12 -24.43 13.48
CA LYS A 318 5.92 -25.25 12.29
C LYS A 318 7.20 -26.04 12.03
N ARG A 319 7.21 -27.32 12.44
CA ARG A 319 8.32 -28.24 12.13
C ARG A 319 8.39 -28.41 10.61
N SER A 320 9.50 -27.99 10.02
CA SER A 320 9.69 -28.05 8.57
C SER A 320 9.68 -29.49 8.08
N GLU A 321 8.59 -29.92 7.44
CA GLU A 321 8.48 -31.23 6.79
C GLU A 321 9.54 -31.43 5.70
N TRP A 322 10.08 -30.33 5.16
CA TRP A 322 11.18 -30.33 4.20
C TRP A 322 12.44 -31.03 4.72
N MET A 323 12.78 -30.91 6.01
CA MET A 323 13.91 -31.67 6.57
C MET A 323 13.63 -33.18 6.56
N PHE A 324 12.38 -33.59 6.75
CA PHE A 324 12.01 -35.01 6.75
C PHE A 324 12.09 -35.60 5.33
N PHE A 325 11.61 -34.88 4.32
CA PHE A 325 11.73 -35.27 2.92
C PHE A 325 13.19 -35.25 2.42
N PHE A 326 14.00 -34.28 2.88
CA PHE A 326 15.42 -34.21 2.52
C PHE A 326 16.23 -35.39 3.10
N MET A 327 15.94 -35.78 4.36
CA MET A 327 16.57 -36.94 4.99
C MET A 327 16.14 -38.27 4.35
N LEU A 328 14.87 -38.40 3.93
CA LEU A 328 14.39 -39.54 3.14
C LEU A 328 15.09 -39.62 1.78
N GLY A 329 15.21 -38.49 1.07
CA GLY A 329 15.93 -38.41 -0.20
C GLY A 329 17.41 -38.83 -0.08
N LEU A 330 18.10 -38.36 0.96
CA LEU A 330 19.49 -38.73 1.25
C LEU A 330 19.64 -40.23 1.53
N SER A 331 18.72 -40.82 2.30
CA SER A 331 18.72 -42.27 2.56
C SER A 331 18.54 -43.11 1.28
N GLY A 332 17.69 -42.64 0.35
CA GLY A 332 17.49 -43.26 -0.96
C GLY A 332 18.75 -43.24 -1.83
N ILE A 333 19.45 -42.10 -1.86
CA ILE A 333 20.72 -41.95 -2.59
C ILE A 333 21.79 -42.90 -2.03
N VAL A 334 21.94 -42.96 -0.70
CA VAL A 334 22.90 -43.86 -0.03
C VAL A 334 22.61 -45.33 -0.37
N LEU A 335 21.34 -45.74 -0.33
CA LEU A 335 20.94 -47.12 -0.70
C LEU A 335 21.23 -47.45 -2.16
N THR A 336 21.05 -46.49 -3.07
CA THR A 336 21.34 -46.68 -4.50
C THR A 336 22.84 -46.86 -4.75
N ILE A 337 23.67 -46.06 -4.07
CA ILE A 337 25.14 -46.18 -4.15
C ILE A 337 25.59 -47.54 -3.61
N LEU A 338 25.08 -47.97 -2.44
CA LEU A 338 25.41 -49.28 -1.88
C LEU A 338 24.96 -50.43 -2.80
N GLY A 339 23.78 -50.32 -3.41
CA GLY A 339 23.31 -51.29 -4.41
C GLY A 339 24.22 -51.37 -5.63
N ALA A 340 24.65 -50.22 -6.17
CA ALA A 340 25.56 -50.16 -7.30
C ALA A 340 26.95 -50.77 -6.97
N ILE A 341 27.46 -50.54 -5.76
CA ILE A 341 28.70 -51.15 -5.28
C ILE A 341 28.54 -52.68 -5.19
N CYS A 342 27.44 -53.18 -4.62
CA CYS A 342 27.15 -54.61 -4.55
C CYS A 342 27.07 -55.27 -5.94
N ILE A 343 26.38 -54.62 -6.88
CA ILE A 343 26.29 -55.10 -8.28
C ILE A 343 27.68 -55.11 -8.93
N SER A 344 28.45 -54.04 -8.75
CA SER A 344 29.81 -53.94 -9.31
C SER A 344 30.74 -55.02 -8.76
N MET A 345 30.67 -55.30 -7.46
CA MET A 345 31.42 -56.39 -6.84
C MET A 345 30.98 -57.77 -7.35
N ALA A 346 29.67 -57.98 -7.57
CA ALA A 346 29.15 -59.22 -8.13
C ALA A 346 29.62 -59.44 -9.58
N VAL A 347 29.62 -58.39 -10.40
CA VAL A 347 30.11 -58.42 -11.78
C VAL A 347 31.61 -58.69 -11.82
N LEU A 348 32.41 -58.02 -10.98
CA LEU A 348 33.85 -58.26 -10.89
C LEU A 348 34.19 -59.69 -10.46
N LYS A 349 33.41 -60.28 -9.54
CA LYS A 349 33.58 -61.68 -9.11
C LYS A 349 33.14 -62.71 -10.16
N SER A 350 32.25 -62.31 -11.09
CA SER A 350 31.71 -63.17 -12.15
C SER A 350 32.59 -63.28 -13.40
N ARG A 351 33.64 -62.47 -13.53
CA ARG A 351 34.61 -62.60 -14.63
C ARG A 351 35.51 -63.82 -14.39
N LYS A 352 35.08 -64.97 -14.94
CA LYS A 352 35.96 -66.13 -15.15
C LYS A 352 37.09 -65.74 -16.13
N PRO A 353 38.33 -66.20 -15.93
CA PRO A 353 39.42 -65.95 -16.86
C PRO A 353 39.11 -66.56 -18.24
N PRO A 354 39.53 -65.89 -19.33
CA PRO A 354 39.17 -66.31 -20.69
C PRO A 354 39.78 -67.68 -21.04
N PRO A 355 38.98 -68.65 -21.52
CA PRO A 355 39.49 -69.92 -22.02
C PRO A 355 40.03 -69.80 -23.46
N SER A 356 41.16 -70.45 -23.70
CA SER A 356 41.86 -70.57 -24.99
C SER A 356 41.27 -71.66 -25.88
N ILE A 357 40.94 -71.37 -27.14
CA ILE A 357 40.71 -72.33 -28.24
C ILE A 357 41.02 -71.55 -29.55
N ALA A 358 42.10 -71.85 -30.27
CA ALA A 358 42.24 -72.79 -31.40
C ALA A 358 41.40 -72.44 -32.65
N GLU A 359 42.12 -72.04 -33.70
CA GLU A 359 41.78 -71.84 -35.13
C GLU A 359 41.49 -73.16 -35.89
N PRO A 360 41.23 -73.18 -37.23
CA PRO A 360 40.46 -72.28 -38.10
C PRO A 360 39.57 -73.04 -39.13
N SER A 361 38.73 -72.31 -39.88
CA SER A 361 38.27 -72.66 -41.24
C SER A 361 38.02 -71.34 -41.98
N GLU A 362 38.95 -70.93 -42.85
CA GLU A 362 38.82 -70.99 -44.33
C GLU A 362 37.63 -70.14 -44.84
N THR A 363 37.76 -69.15 -45.72
CA THR A 363 38.84 -68.69 -46.62
C THR A 363 38.38 -67.28 -47.06
N SER A 364 39.16 -66.24 -46.79
CA SER A 364 40.03 -65.56 -47.76
C SER A 364 39.37 -64.37 -48.48
N ILE A 365 39.82 -63.13 -48.20
CA ILE A 365 40.80 -62.36 -49.01
C ILE A 365 40.02 -61.47 -49.99
N GLN A 366 40.24 -60.16 -50.22
CA GLN A 366 41.19 -59.07 -49.91
C GLN A 366 40.51 -57.84 -50.57
N ASN A 367 40.80 -56.55 -50.38
CA ASN A 367 41.87 -55.79 -49.75
C ASN A 367 41.35 -54.35 -49.58
N GLN A 368 41.90 -53.67 -48.57
CA GLN A 368 41.86 -52.23 -48.36
C GLN A 368 42.84 -51.48 -49.30
N VAL A 369 42.88 -50.16 -49.07
CA VAL A 369 43.88 -49.13 -49.43
C VAL A 369 43.72 -48.61 -50.87
N THR A 370 43.73 -47.31 -51.20
CA THR A 370 44.17 -46.04 -50.56
C THR A 370 43.51 -44.88 -51.34
N GLU A 371 43.58 -43.63 -50.84
CA GLU A 371 43.82 -42.35 -51.56
C GLU A 371 43.15 -42.11 -52.95
N GLU A 372 42.59 -40.95 -53.31
CA GLU A 372 43.17 -39.60 -53.25
C GLU A 372 42.13 -38.61 -53.84
N GLU A 373 42.23 -37.36 -53.37
CA GLU A 373 42.03 -36.06 -54.05
C GLU A 373 41.26 -35.89 -55.38
N THR A 374 40.49 -34.77 -55.37
CA THR A 374 40.15 -33.87 -56.51
C THR A 374 39.30 -34.45 -57.64
N GLY A 375 38.41 -33.76 -58.34
CA GLY A 375 38.09 -32.35 -58.49
C GLY A 375 37.42 -32.20 -59.86
N THR A 376 36.36 -31.38 -59.92
CA THR A 376 35.86 -30.63 -61.09
C THR A 376 35.22 -31.31 -62.32
N SER A 377 33.96 -30.87 -62.54
CA SER A 377 33.29 -30.45 -63.79
C SER A 377 32.98 -31.46 -64.90
N PHE A 378 31.72 -31.51 -65.33
CA PHE A 378 31.21 -30.77 -66.51
C PHE A 378 29.75 -31.17 -66.77
N LEU A 379 28.85 -30.18 -66.77
CA LEU A 379 27.96 -29.83 -67.88
C LEU A 379 27.34 -28.46 -67.64
#